data_AF-A0A392NJ04-F1
#
_entry.id   AF-A0A392NJ04-F1
#
_cell.length_a   1.000
_cell.length_b   1.000
_cell.length_c   1.000
_cell.angle_alpha   90.00
_cell.angle_beta   90.00
_cell.angle_gamma   90.00
#
_symmetry.space_group_name_H-M   'P 1'
#
loop_
_entity.id
_entity.type
_entity.pdbx_description
1 polymer ?
#
loop_
_entity_poly.entity_id
_entity_poly.type
_entity_poly.pdbx_seq_one_letter_code
_entity_poly.pdbx_strand_id
1 'polypeptide(L)'
;MFSAGFTAIGENAYSFAIWFTEQNSVNNTIVWMANRDQPVNGKRSKLTLLNTGNIVLFDVSLNNVWSSNTASLEPIELHLKDDGNLVLRELQGTNILWQSFDSPTDTLLPGQPLTRYTELVASRSESNYSTGFYKFSFDDSNVLVLRYDGPDISSSYWPKPWLLISQTGRASFNGSRIAILDYFGNFLSSDNLTFITSDYGTVLQRRMKMDPDGNLMGFVEIIVHVDIILSMEESVLVFQGIE
;
A
#
# COMPACT_ATOMS: atom_id res chain seq x y z
N MET A 1 -6.52 -12.21 -6.53
CA MET A 1 -7.30 -12.07 -5.28
C MET A 1 -6.35 -11.58 -4.19
N PHE A 2 -6.86 -10.89 -3.16
CA PHE A 2 -6.06 -10.36 -2.05
C PHE A 2 -6.55 -10.92 -0.72
N SER A 3 -5.64 -11.01 0.24
CA SER A 3 -5.93 -11.39 1.62
C SER A 3 -5.33 -10.36 2.58
N ALA A 4 -5.90 -10.28 3.78
CA ALA A 4 -5.41 -9.39 4.83
C ALA A 4 -5.43 -10.09 6.18
N GLY A 5 -4.52 -9.68 7.07
CA GLY A 5 -4.36 -10.29 8.39
C GLY A 5 -3.01 -9.98 9.01
N PHE A 6 -2.72 -10.62 10.14
CA PHE A 6 -1.42 -10.52 10.77
C PHE A 6 -0.41 -11.43 10.06
N THR A 7 0.72 -10.86 9.64
CA THR A 7 1.85 -11.58 9.06
C THR A 7 3.09 -11.40 9.92
N ALA A 8 3.89 -12.46 10.04
CA ALA A 8 5.19 -12.38 10.70
C ALA A 8 6.16 -11.60 9.82
N ILE A 9 6.90 -10.67 10.43
CA ILE A 9 7.95 -9.88 9.78
C ILE A 9 9.32 -10.03 10.48
N GLY A 10 9.36 -10.84 11.53
CA GLY A 10 10.55 -11.18 12.30
C GLY A 10 10.21 -12.15 13.42
N GLU A 11 11.18 -12.44 14.29
CA GLU A 11 10.96 -13.29 15.45
C GLU A 11 10.05 -12.57 16.47
N ASN A 12 8.86 -13.15 16.72
CA ASN A 12 7.83 -12.55 17.58
C ASN A 12 7.38 -11.12 17.19
N ALA A 13 7.63 -10.71 15.94
CA ALA A 13 7.27 -9.40 15.41
C ALA A 13 6.30 -9.55 14.24
N TYR A 14 5.12 -8.92 14.36
CA TYR A 14 4.01 -9.06 13.43
C TYR A 14 3.45 -7.69 13.02
N SER A 15 2.94 -7.63 11.79
CA SER A 15 2.20 -6.47 11.28
C SER A 15 0.89 -6.91 10.67
N PHE A 16 -0.12 -6.05 10.73
CA PHE A 16 -1.31 -6.24 9.92
C PHE A 16 -1.01 -5.78 8.49
N ALA A 17 -1.25 -6.66 7.54
CA ALA A 17 -0.84 -6.47 6.14
C ALA A 17 -1.93 -6.90 5.17
N ILE A 18 -1.78 -6.48 3.92
CA ILE A 18 -2.51 -6.97 2.74
C ILE A 18 -1.47 -7.61 1.82
N TRP A 19 -1.79 -8.75 1.23
CA TRP A 19 -0.93 -9.48 0.30
C TRP A 19 -1.72 -10.13 -0.84
N PHE A 20 -1.02 -10.51 -1.91
CA PHE A 20 -1.60 -11.33 -2.97
C PHE A 20 -1.94 -12.73 -2.46
N THR A 21 -3.16 -13.19 -2.71
CA THR A 21 -3.58 -14.55 -2.38
C THR A 21 -2.98 -15.52 -3.40
N GLU A 22 -1.84 -16.10 -3.09
CA GLU A 22 -1.24 -17.17 -3.88
C GLU A 22 -1.44 -18.52 -3.19
N GLN A 23 -1.99 -19.50 -3.91
CA GLN A 23 -2.01 -20.87 -3.42
C GLN A 23 -0.59 -21.45 -3.42
N ASN A 24 -0.15 -21.95 -2.27
CA ASN A 24 1.15 -22.61 -2.05
C ASN A 24 2.40 -21.71 -2.04
N SER A 25 2.25 -20.39 -1.84
CA SER A 25 3.42 -19.54 -1.61
C SER A 25 3.92 -19.67 -0.16
N VAL A 26 5.23 -19.91 -0.01
CA VAL A 26 5.90 -19.94 1.30
C VAL A 26 6.04 -18.52 1.87
N ASN A 27 6.05 -17.50 1.00
CA ASN A 27 6.21 -16.10 1.36
C ASN A 27 5.10 -15.26 0.70
N ASN A 28 4.18 -14.76 1.51
CA ASN A 28 3.14 -13.86 1.03
C ASN A 28 3.75 -12.58 0.44
N THR A 29 3.38 -12.24 -0.79
CA THR A 29 3.76 -10.97 -1.39
C THR A 29 2.96 -9.83 -0.76
N ILE A 30 3.55 -9.18 0.24
CA ILE A 30 2.95 -8.02 0.94
C ILE A 30 2.90 -6.82 -0.01
N VAL A 31 1.75 -6.16 -0.06
CA VAL A 31 1.48 -4.96 -0.87
C VAL A 31 1.10 -3.75 -0.02
N TRP A 32 0.74 -3.95 1.25
CA TRP A 32 0.43 -2.88 2.20
C TRP A 32 0.59 -3.35 3.64
N MET A 33 0.98 -2.44 4.56
CA MET A 33 1.11 -2.70 5.99
C MET A 33 0.63 -1.51 6.82
N ALA A 34 -0.16 -1.79 7.87
CA ALA A 34 -0.66 -0.76 8.78
C ALA A 34 0.45 -0.22 9.69
N ASN A 35 1.16 -1.11 10.37
CA ASN A 35 2.08 -0.80 11.47
C ASN A 35 3.52 -1.19 11.16
N ARG A 36 4.00 -0.91 9.94
CA ARG A 36 5.35 -1.30 9.47
C ARG A 36 6.50 -0.76 10.34
N ASP A 37 6.28 0.38 11.01
CA ASP A 37 7.27 1.02 11.90
C ASP A 37 7.14 0.64 13.38
N GLN A 38 6.03 0.00 13.75
CA GLN A 38 5.79 -0.46 15.12
C GLN A 38 5.19 -1.88 15.08
N PRO A 39 6.02 -2.90 14.80
CA PRO A 39 5.60 -4.30 14.85
C PRO A 39 5.07 -4.66 16.24
N VAL A 40 4.07 -5.54 16.28
CA VAL A 40 3.44 -6.01 17.52
C VAL A 40 3.75 -7.49 17.78
N ASN A 41 3.46 -7.95 18.98
CA ASN A 41 3.59 -9.37 19.31
C ASN A 41 2.55 -10.19 18.52
N GLY A 42 2.92 -11.37 18.03
CA GLY A 42 2.01 -12.27 17.31
C GLY A 42 0.85 -12.81 18.16
N LYS A 43 0.99 -12.76 19.49
CA LYS A 43 -0.02 -13.21 20.45
C LYS A 43 -0.72 -12.02 21.09
N ARG A 44 -2.04 -12.11 21.21
CA ARG A 44 -2.93 -11.16 21.93
C ARG A 44 -3.00 -9.73 21.36
N SER A 45 -2.21 -9.38 20.36
CA SER A 45 -2.43 -8.18 19.55
C SER A 45 -3.67 -8.35 18.68
N LYS A 46 -4.39 -7.26 18.42
CA LYS A 46 -5.66 -7.31 17.68
C LYS A 46 -5.90 -6.05 16.88
N LEU A 47 -6.43 -6.22 15.66
CA LEU A 47 -7.06 -5.14 14.91
C LEU A 47 -8.55 -5.11 15.28
N THR A 48 -9.06 -3.96 15.71
CA THR A 48 -10.44 -3.81 16.16
C THR A 48 -11.10 -2.64 15.45
N LEU A 49 -12.27 -2.88 14.87
CA LEU A 49 -13.17 -1.82 14.42
C LEU A 49 -14.03 -1.38 15.61
N LEU A 50 -13.82 -0.15 16.08
CA LEU A 50 -14.57 0.42 17.20
C LEU A 50 -15.91 0.99 16.72
N ASN A 51 -16.92 0.93 17.60
CA ASN A 51 -18.24 1.52 17.36
C ASN A 51 -18.20 3.04 17.10
N THR A 52 -17.07 3.70 17.39
CA THR A 52 -16.85 5.12 17.12
C THR A 52 -16.50 5.41 15.66
N GLY A 53 -16.34 4.40 14.80
CA GLY A 53 -15.89 4.62 13.42
C GLY A 53 -14.38 4.55 13.22
N ASN A 54 -13.62 3.99 14.16
CA ASN A 54 -12.15 3.97 14.11
C ASN A 54 -11.63 2.52 14.06
N ILE A 55 -10.69 2.25 13.16
CA ILE A 55 -9.93 0.99 13.15
C ILE A 55 -8.71 1.23 14.02
N VAL A 56 -8.50 0.38 15.02
CA VAL A 56 -7.37 0.50 15.95
C VAL A 56 -6.65 -0.83 16.07
N LEU A 57 -5.32 -0.79 15.95
CA LEU A 57 -4.43 -1.90 16.23
C LEU A 57 -3.89 -1.77 17.65
N PHE A 58 -4.27 -2.72 18.50
CA PHE A 58 -3.80 -2.81 19.87
C PHE A 58 -2.68 -3.84 20.00
N ASP A 59 -1.62 -3.50 20.74
CA ASP A 59 -0.59 -4.45 21.17
C ASP A 59 -1.08 -5.34 22.34
N VAL A 60 -0.18 -6.23 22.80
CA VAL A 60 -0.42 -7.13 23.95
C VAL A 60 -0.76 -6.39 25.26
N SER A 61 -0.32 -5.14 25.40
CA SER A 61 -0.56 -4.28 26.58
C SER A 61 -1.78 -3.37 26.39
N LEU A 62 -2.54 -3.56 25.30
CA LEU A 62 -3.69 -2.73 24.89
C LEU A 62 -3.32 -1.27 24.56
N ASN A 63 -2.06 -0.99 24.22
CA ASN A 63 -1.67 0.30 23.69
C ASN A 63 -2.12 0.42 22.23
N ASN A 64 -2.58 1.60 21.84
CA ASN A 64 -2.84 1.91 20.42
C ASN A 64 -1.50 2.11 19.70
N VAL A 65 -1.21 1.21 18.76
CA VAL A 65 0.02 1.23 17.93
C VAL A 65 -0.26 1.85 16.56
N TRP A 66 -1.49 1.73 16.06
CA TRP A 66 -1.91 2.30 14.79
C TRP A 66 -3.42 2.53 14.77
N SER A 67 -3.87 3.62 14.15
CA SER A 67 -5.30 3.85 13.92
C SER A 67 -5.60 4.57 12.61
N SER A 68 -6.79 4.33 12.05
CA SER A 68 -7.27 5.04 10.86
C SER A 68 -7.60 6.51 11.14
N ASN A 69 -7.72 6.90 12.41
CA ASN A 69 -8.04 8.25 12.88
C ASN A 69 -9.36 8.78 12.33
N THR A 70 -10.32 7.88 12.19
CA THR A 70 -11.66 8.16 11.67
C THR A 70 -12.70 8.16 12.78
N ALA A 71 -13.83 8.81 12.51
CA ALA A 71 -15.00 8.77 13.35
C ALA A 71 -16.27 8.79 12.49
N SER A 72 -17.28 8.03 12.88
CA SER A 72 -18.64 8.10 12.33
C SER A 72 -19.65 7.65 13.37
N LEU A 73 -20.86 8.19 13.27
CA LEU A 73 -22.01 7.80 14.09
C LEU A 73 -22.92 6.80 13.36
N GLU A 74 -22.71 6.63 12.06
CA GLU A 74 -23.49 5.73 11.23
C GLU A 74 -22.98 4.28 11.37
N PRO A 75 -23.81 3.27 11.05
CA PRO A 75 -23.33 1.91 10.91
C PRO A 75 -22.24 1.82 9.83
N ILE A 76 -21.14 1.13 10.13
CA ILE A 76 -19.94 1.05 9.29
C ILE A 76 -19.57 -0.40 8.97
N GLU A 77 -18.80 -0.58 7.91
CA GLU A 77 -18.18 -1.85 7.56
C GLU A 77 -16.75 -1.66 7.05
N LEU A 78 -15.91 -2.67 7.29
CA LEU A 78 -14.56 -2.76 6.76
C LEU A 78 -14.52 -3.87 5.70
N HIS A 79 -14.14 -3.50 4.47
CA HIS A 79 -14.22 -4.40 3.32
C HIS A 79 -12.92 -4.38 2.53
N LEU A 80 -12.31 -5.55 2.34
CA LEU A 80 -11.19 -5.74 1.41
C LEU A 80 -11.75 -5.99 0.01
N LYS A 81 -11.51 -5.07 -0.91
CA LYS A 81 -11.94 -5.18 -2.31
C LYS A 81 -11.01 -6.08 -3.13
N ASP A 82 -11.51 -6.56 -4.27
CA ASP A 82 -10.74 -7.40 -5.21
C ASP A 82 -9.53 -6.71 -5.85
N ASP A 83 -9.50 -5.37 -5.83
CA ASP A 83 -8.37 -4.54 -6.26
C ASP A 83 -7.28 -4.41 -5.17
N GLY A 84 -7.50 -5.00 -3.99
CA GLY A 84 -6.59 -4.95 -2.85
C GLY A 84 -6.80 -3.75 -1.94
N ASN A 85 -7.79 -2.89 -2.23
CA ASN A 85 -8.09 -1.76 -1.37
C ASN A 85 -8.94 -2.19 -0.17
N LEU A 86 -8.37 -2.05 1.04
CA LEU A 86 -9.11 -2.16 2.29
C LEU A 86 -9.83 -0.84 2.58
N VAL A 87 -11.16 -0.87 2.62
CA VAL A 87 -12.01 0.32 2.71
C VAL A 87 -12.89 0.26 3.96
N LEU A 88 -12.85 1.33 4.75
CA LEU A 88 -13.80 1.62 5.81
C LEU A 88 -14.85 2.58 5.27
N ARG A 89 -16.12 2.18 5.29
CA ARG A 89 -17.24 2.99 4.79
C ARG A 89 -18.48 2.86 5.65
N GLU A 90 -19.40 3.80 5.47
CA GLU A 90 -20.74 3.71 6.03
C GLU A 90 -21.59 2.68 5.26
N LEU A 91 -22.33 1.83 5.96
CA LEU A 91 -23.12 0.73 5.39
C LEU A 91 -24.22 1.20 4.43
N GLN A 92 -24.89 2.30 4.78
CA GLN A 92 -26.03 2.82 4.03
C GLN A 92 -25.68 4.08 3.21
N GLY A 93 -24.42 4.50 3.24
CA GLY A 93 -23.92 5.69 2.57
C GLY A 93 -22.92 5.36 1.46
N THR A 94 -22.56 6.38 0.68
CA THR A 94 -21.43 6.31 -0.25
C THR A 94 -20.13 6.85 0.36
N ASN A 95 -20.18 7.22 1.64
CA ASN A 95 -19.07 7.89 2.32
C ASN A 95 -17.97 6.87 2.69
N ILE A 96 -16.78 7.09 2.13
CA ILE A 96 -15.57 6.35 2.50
C ILE A 96 -14.89 7.14 3.61
N LEU A 97 -14.78 6.53 4.78
CA LEU A 97 -14.15 7.15 5.95
C LEU A 97 -12.63 7.03 5.86
N TRP A 98 -12.14 5.89 5.39
CA TRP A 98 -10.71 5.60 5.21
C TRP A 98 -10.51 4.51 4.18
N GLN A 99 -9.39 4.54 3.47
CA GLN A 99 -8.98 3.46 2.59
C GLN A 99 -7.46 3.30 2.54
N SER A 100 -7.00 2.05 2.43
CA SER A 100 -5.57 1.72 2.37
C SER A 100 -4.85 2.41 1.20
N PHE A 101 -5.56 2.62 0.09
CA PHE A 101 -5.00 3.25 -1.11
C PHE A 101 -4.56 4.70 -0.90
N ASP A 102 -5.13 5.39 0.09
CA ASP A 102 -4.76 6.77 0.45
C ASP A 102 -3.54 6.82 1.40
N SER A 103 -3.00 5.66 1.78
CA SER A 103 -1.82 5.55 2.63
C SER A 103 -0.92 4.41 2.14
N PRO A 104 -0.37 4.50 0.91
CA PRO A 104 0.50 3.47 0.37
C PRO A 104 1.73 3.24 1.26
N THR A 105 2.34 2.06 1.11
CA THR A 105 3.63 1.75 1.74
C THR A 105 4.74 1.83 0.70
N ASP A 106 5.41 0.74 0.35
CA ASP A 106 6.40 0.68 -0.72
C ASP A 106 5.82 0.23 -2.06
N THR A 107 4.54 -0.14 -2.10
CA THR A 107 3.87 -0.71 -3.27
C THR A 107 2.67 0.12 -3.72
N LEU A 108 2.55 0.30 -5.05
CA LEU A 108 1.42 0.89 -5.76
C LEU A 108 0.76 -0.19 -6.63
N LEU A 109 -0.53 -0.42 -6.42
CA LEU A 109 -1.33 -1.39 -7.17
C LEU A 109 -2.00 -0.76 -8.41
N PRO A 110 -2.36 -1.57 -9.42
CA PRO A 110 -3.16 -1.09 -10.55
C PRO A 110 -4.47 -0.44 -10.10
N GLY A 111 -4.79 0.71 -10.68
CA GLY A 111 -5.97 1.51 -10.32
C GLY A 111 -5.83 2.32 -9.04
N GLN A 112 -4.76 2.13 -8.25
CA GLN A 112 -4.46 2.98 -7.10
C GLN A 112 -3.86 4.31 -7.58
N PRO A 113 -4.47 5.47 -7.25
CA PRO A 113 -3.89 6.76 -7.58
C PRO A 113 -2.80 7.15 -6.59
N LEU A 114 -1.63 7.53 -7.10
CA LEU A 114 -0.69 8.36 -6.37
C LEU A 114 -1.15 9.81 -6.53
N THR A 115 -1.49 10.46 -5.42
CA THR A 115 -1.99 11.82 -5.36
C THR A 115 -0.98 12.77 -4.73
N ARG A 116 -1.33 14.05 -4.62
CA ARG A 116 -0.56 15.04 -3.86
C ARG A 116 -0.43 14.75 -2.35
N TYR A 117 -1.27 13.88 -1.81
CA TYR A 117 -1.33 13.57 -0.37
C TYR A 117 -0.68 12.24 -0.02
N THR A 118 -0.26 11.48 -1.04
CA THR A 118 0.30 10.14 -0.87
C THR A 118 1.77 10.11 -1.24
N GLU A 119 2.54 9.28 -0.55
CA GLU A 119 3.94 9.03 -0.85
C GLU A 119 4.19 7.53 -0.85
N LEU A 120 4.87 7.04 -1.88
CA LEU A 120 5.39 5.69 -1.88
C LEU A 120 6.75 5.71 -1.16
N VAL A 121 6.90 4.94 -0.10
CA VAL A 121 8.06 4.97 0.78
C VAL A 121 8.71 3.59 0.83
N ALA A 122 9.96 3.51 0.41
CA ALA A 122 10.74 2.27 0.40
C ALA A 122 10.77 1.60 1.77
N SER A 123 10.96 0.29 1.77
CA SER A 123 11.41 -0.43 2.98
C SER A 123 12.86 -0.07 3.33
N ARG A 124 13.23 -0.22 4.60
CA ARG A 124 14.58 0.05 5.10
C ARG A 124 15.61 -0.90 4.49
N SER A 125 15.22 -2.15 4.29
CA SER A 125 15.97 -3.18 3.56
C SER A 125 15.02 -4.30 3.12
N GLU A 126 15.50 -5.28 2.35
CA GLU A 126 14.69 -6.44 1.93
C GLU A 126 14.12 -7.25 3.11
N SER A 127 14.81 -7.24 4.25
CA SER A 127 14.40 -7.95 5.46
C SER A 127 13.82 -7.04 6.54
N ASN A 128 13.79 -5.73 6.31
CA ASN A 128 13.30 -4.74 7.27
C ASN A 128 12.28 -3.83 6.61
N TYR A 129 11.03 -4.15 6.88
CA TYR A 129 9.85 -3.47 6.35
C TYR A 129 9.62 -2.07 6.93
N SER A 130 10.39 -1.62 7.93
CA SER A 130 10.24 -0.26 8.44
C SER A 130 10.52 0.79 7.37
N THR A 131 10.10 2.02 7.65
CA THR A 131 10.25 3.16 6.77
C THR A 131 11.71 3.35 6.37
N GLY A 132 11.96 3.24 5.06
CA GLY A 132 13.24 3.52 4.42
C GLY A 132 13.48 5.00 4.23
N PHE A 133 14.47 5.32 3.39
CA PHE A 133 14.87 6.71 3.11
C PHE A 133 14.42 7.18 1.74
N TYR A 134 14.12 6.27 0.80
CA TYR A 134 13.65 6.64 -0.52
C TYR A 134 12.14 6.83 -0.54
N LYS A 135 11.71 7.91 -1.22
CA LYS A 135 10.31 8.31 -1.33
C LYS A 135 10.00 8.72 -2.76
N PHE A 136 8.86 8.30 -3.29
CA PHE A 136 8.33 8.73 -4.58
C PHE A 136 6.97 9.40 -4.41
N SER A 137 6.90 10.67 -4.80
CA SER A 137 5.72 11.51 -4.63
C SER A 137 5.78 12.71 -5.55
N PHE A 138 4.68 13.46 -5.63
CA PHE A 138 4.71 14.79 -6.24
C PHE A 138 5.44 15.80 -5.35
N ASP A 139 6.26 16.66 -5.97
CA ASP A 139 6.87 17.82 -5.32
C ASP A 139 5.98 19.07 -5.41
N ASP A 140 6.49 20.20 -4.89
CA ASP A 140 5.79 21.48 -4.95
C ASP A 140 5.64 22.04 -6.37
N SER A 141 6.45 21.57 -7.31
CA SER A 141 6.38 21.90 -8.73
C SER A 141 5.34 21.08 -9.50
N ASN A 142 4.55 20.24 -8.82
CA ASN A 142 3.58 19.32 -9.41
C ASN A 142 4.22 18.19 -10.24
N VAL A 143 5.49 17.84 -10.00
CA VAL A 143 6.22 16.79 -10.73
C VAL A 143 6.50 15.61 -9.80
N LEU A 144 6.35 14.37 -10.28
CA LEU A 144 6.80 13.18 -9.56
C LEU A 144 8.30 13.16 -9.46
N VAL A 145 8.77 13.04 -8.22
CA VAL A 145 10.17 12.98 -7.86
C VAL A 145 10.46 11.74 -7.03
N LEU A 146 11.62 11.15 -7.26
CA LEU A 146 12.26 10.23 -6.32
C LEU A 146 13.22 11.06 -5.48
N ARG A 147 13.05 11.02 -4.16
CA ARG A 147 13.95 11.67 -3.21
C ARG A 147 14.48 10.68 -2.19
N TYR A 148 15.71 10.92 -1.75
CA TYR A 148 16.28 10.32 -0.57
C TYR A 148 16.13 11.31 0.58
N ASP A 149 15.67 10.83 1.72
CA ASP A 149 15.40 11.61 2.91
C ASP A 149 15.97 10.87 4.12
N GLY A 150 17.29 10.95 4.26
CA GLY A 150 18.05 10.31 5.33
C GLY A 150 18.23 11.21 6.55
N PRO A 151 18.86 10.70 7.62
CA PRO A 151 19.04 11.45 8.87
C PRO A 151 19.90 12.72 8.72
N ASP A 152 20.92 12.67 7.86
CA ASP A 152 21.88 13.77 7.71
C ASP A 152 21.63 14.63 6.46
N ILE A 153 21.08 14.04 5.41
CA ILE A 153 20.91 14.68 4.10
C ILE A 153 19.57 14.30 3.47
N SER A 154 19.01 15.26 2.74
CA SER A 154 17.87 15.06 1.86
C SER A 154 18.28 15.51 0.45
N SER A 155 17.94 14.72 -0.57
CA SER A 155 18.33 15.00 -1.95
C SER A 155 17.33 14.42 -2.93
N SER A 156 17.05 15.17 -4.00
CA SER A 156 16.32 14.66 -5.15
C SER A 156 17.23 13.75 -5.97
N TYR A 157 16.78 12.54 -6.28
CA TYR A 157 17.51 11.57 -7.10
C TYR A 157 16.99 11.55 -8.53
N TRP A 158 15.67 11.70 -8.71
CA TRP A 158 15.03 11.71 -10.01
C TRP A 158 13.85 12.69 -10.04
N PRO A 159 13.61 13.43 -11.14
CA PRO A 159 14.48 13.54 -12.32
C PRO A 159 15.84 14.14 -11.96
N LYS A 160 16.82 14.03 -12.87
CA LYS A 160 18.20 14.50 -12.62
C LYS A 160 18.17 15.94 -12.08
N PRO A 161 18.71 16.22 -10.87
CA PRO A 161 18.51 17.51 -10.19
C PRO A 161 19.01 18.74 -10.95
N TRP A 162 19.97 18.56 -11.85
CA TRP A 162 20.55 19.64 -12.66
C TRP A 162 19.80 19.91 -13.96
N LEU A 163 18.73 19.17 -14.28
CA LEU A 163 17.87 19.44 -15.44
C LEU A 163 16.73 20.38 -15.06
N LEU A 164 16.45 21.35 -15.92
CA LEU A 164 15.22 22.13 -15.82
C LEU A 164 14.01 21.25 -16.16
N ILE A 165 12.85 21.51 -15.55
CA ILE A 165 11.62 20.76 -15.82
C ILE A 165 11.27 20.78 -17.33
N SER A 166 11.49 21.90 -18.01
CA SER A 166 11.29 22.02 -19.45
C SER A 166 12.19 21.10 -20.28
N GLN A 167 13.33 20.66 -19.74
CA GLN A 167 14.27 19.74 -20.39
C GLN A 167 13.95 18.26 -20.11
N THR A 168 13.10 17.96 -19.13
CA THR A 168 12.73 16.58 -18.77
C THR A 168 11.51 16.06 -19.54
N GLY A 169 10.88 16.91 -20.35
CA GLY A 169 9.63 16.59 -21.05
C GLY A 169 8.40 16.56 -20.12
N ARG A 170 8.56 17.05 -18.89
CA ARG A 170 7.53 17.04 -17.83
C ARG A 170 6.76 18.34 -17.79
N ALA A 171 5.51 18.27 -17.33
CA ALA A 171 4.58 19.39 -17.26
C ALA A 171 4.29 19.79 -15.82
N SER A 172 4.94 20.84 -15.32
CA SER A 172 4.72 21.37 -13.95
C SER A 172 3.45 22.22 -13.79
N PHE A 173 2.78 22.61 -14.87
CA PHE A 173 1.59 23.47 -14.80
C PHE A 173 0.31 22.72 -14.41
N ASN A 174 0.30 21.38 -14.52
CA ASN A 174 -0.87 20.57 -14.18
C ASN A 174 -0.89 20.27 -12.67
N GLY A 175 -1.61 21.10 -11.91
CA GLY A 175 -1.72 20.98 -10.46
C GLY A 175 -2.58 19.83 -9.94
N SER A 176 -3.13 18.96 -10.81
CA SER A 176 -3.95 17.82 -10.35
C SER A 176 -3.15 16.82 -9.52
N ARG A 177 -1.85 16.64 -9.82
CA ARG A 177 -0.92 15.75 -9.09
C ARG A 177 -1.54 14.36 -8.89
N ILE A 178 -1.88 13.72 -10.01
CA ILE A 178 -2.44 12.36 -10.03
C ILE A 178 -1.58 11.51 -10.96
N ALA A 179 -1.19 10.33 -10.50
CA ALA A 179 -0.56 9.32 -11.32
C ALA A 179 -1.16 7.95 -11.03
N ILE A 180 -1.36 7.14 -12.08
CA ILE A 180 -2.05 5.85 -12.00
C ILE A 180 -1.33 4.85 -12.91
N LEU A 181 -1.07 3.65 -12.38
CA LEU A 181 -0.75 2.46 -13.16
C LEU A 181 -2.07 1.74 -13.48
N ASP A 182 -2.33 1.43 -14.75
CA ASP A 182 -3.53 0.69 -15.13
C ASP A 182 -3.34 -0.85 -15.13
N TYR A 183 -4.44 -1.56 -15.29
CA TYR A 183 -4.49 -3.03 -15.37
C TYR A 183 -3.93 -3.62 -16.67
N PHE A 184 -3.42 -2.80 -17.58
CA PHE A 184 -2.71 -3.26 -18.79
C PHE A 184 -1.21 -2.98 -18.72
N GLY A 185 -0.74 -2.26 -17.70
CA GLY A 185 0.67 -1.92 -17.52
C GLY A 185 1.07 -0.56 -18.08
N ASN A 186 0.11 0.32 -18.37
CA ASN A 186 0.39 1.70 -18.75
C ASN A 186 0.31 2.61 -17.53
N PHE A 187 1.36 3.39 -17.32
CA PHE A 187 1.44 4.39 -16.27
C PHE A 187 1.26 5.78 -16.85
N LEU A 188 0.35 6.54 -16.27
CA LEU A 188 0.04 7.90 -16.68
C LEU A 188 0.13 8.82 -15.47
N SER A 189 0.80 9.97 -15.63
CA SER A 189 0.92 11.00 -14.62
C SER A 189 0.49 12.36 -15.17
N SER A 190 -0.06 13.19 -14.28
CA SER A 190 -0.48 14.57 -14.57
C SER A 190 0.65 15.45 -15.09
N ASP A 191 1.89 15.11 -14.75
CA ASP A 191 3.10 15.82 -15.19
C ASP A 191 3.70 15.29 -16.50
N ASN A 192 2.92 14.53 -17.27
CA ASN A 192 3.29 13.95 -18.55
C ASN A 192 4.34 12.83 -18.47
N LEU A 193 4.67 12.32 -17.27
CA LEU A 193 5.37 11.05 -17.15
C LEU A 193 4.47 9.93 -17.64
N THR A 194 4.95 9.19 -18.64
CA THR A 194 4.29 7.98 -19.13
C THR A 194 5.33 6.90 -19.37
N PHE A 195 4.96 5.66 -19.10
CA PHE A 195 5.70 4.49 -19.53
C PHE A 195 4.74 3.29 -19.61
N ILE A 196 5.13 2.30 -20.40
CA ILE A 196 4.44 1.01 -20.47
C ILE A 196 5.37 -0.07 -19.94
N THR A 197 4.81 -1.05 -19.25
CA THR A 197 5.56 -2.24 -18.83
C THR A 197 5.84 -3.14 -20.04
N SER A 198 6.86 -3.99 -19.93
CA SER A 198 7.27 -4.89 -21.03
C SER A 198 6.22 -5.95 -21.38
N ASP A 199 5.33 -6.27 -20.44
CA ASP A 199 4.20 -7.20 -20.56
C ASP A 199 2.89 -6.51 -20.98
N TYR A 200 2.96 -5.27 -21.49
CA TYR A 200 1.77 -4.46 -21.80
C TYR A 200 0.72 -5.21 -22.62
N GLY A 201 -0.55 -5.07 -22.23
CA GLY A 201 -1.69 -5.69 -22.90
C GLY A 201 -2.03 -7.10 -22.40
N THR A 202 -1.17 -7.71 -21.58
CA THR A 202 -1.54 -8.90 -20.79
C THR A 202 -2.27 -8.47 -19.52
N VAL A 203 -3.29 -9.21 -19.09
CA VAL A 203 -3.95 -8.96 -17.80
C VAL A 203 -3.37 -9.93 -16.79
N LEU A 204 -2.42 -9.44 -16.00
CA LEU A 204 -1.73 -10.18 -14.96
C LEU A 204 -1.83 -9.40 -13.65
N GLN A 205 -1.73 -10.11 -12.52
CA GLN A 205 -1.50 -9.42 -11.25
C GLN A 205 -0.14 -8.74 -11.33
N ARG A 206 -0.13 -7.42 -11.11
CA ARG A 206 1.09 -6.62 -11.16
C ARG A 206 1.08 -5.57 -10.08
N ARG A 207 2.27 -5.04 -9.82
CA ARG A 207 2.48 -3.92 -8.90
C ARG A 207 3.70 -3.12 -9.31
N MET A 208 3.72 -1.85 -8.93
CA MET A 208 4.95 -1.07 -8.89
C MET A 208 5.43 -1.04 -7.45
N LYS A 209 6.69 -1.38 -7.19
CA LYS A 209 7.28 -1.33 -5.86
C LYS A 209 8.53 -0.47 -5.87
N MET A 210 8.71 0.29 -4.80
CA MET A 210 9.95 0.98 -4.49
C MET A 210 10.85 0.09 -3.64
N ASP A 211 12.01 -0.26 -4.18
CA ASP A 211 12.99 -1.05 -3.47
C ASP A 211 13.84 -0.19 -2.52
N PRO A 212 14.47 -0.81 -1.50
CA PRO A 212 15.26 -0.11 -0.50
C PRO A 212 16.45 0.68 -1.04
N ASP A 213 16.91 0.38 -2.25
CA ASP A 213 18.01 1.06 -2.94
C ASP A 213 17.56 2.28 -3.76
N GLY A 214 16.25 2.56 -3.79
CA GLY A 214 15.66 3.68 -4.52
C GLY A 214 15.24 3.34 -5.95
N ASN A 215 15.35 2.09 -6.38
CA ASN A 215 14.83 1.67 -7.67
C ASN A 215 13.30 1.50 -7.61
N LEU A 216 12.59 2.01 -8.63
CA LEU A 216 11.18 1.69 -8.86
C LEU A 216 11.09 0.54 -9.86
N MET A 217 10.63 -0.61 -9.40
CA MET A 217 10.52 -1.81 -10.23
C MET A 217 9.05 -2.19 -10.45
N GLY A 218 8.74 -2.58 -11.69
CA GLY A 218 7.46 -3.20 -12.03
C GLY A 218 7.59 -4.72 -11.88
N PHE A 219 6.69 -5.31 -11.09
CA PHE A 219 6.62 -6.77 -10.89
C PHE A 219 5.34 -7.32 -11.49
N VAL A 220 5.45 -8.50 -12.09
CA VAL A 220 4.34 -9.29 -12.66
C VAL A 220 4.31 -10.63 -11.96
N GLU A 221 3.17 -11.00 -11.37
CA GLU A 221 2.97 -12.32 -10.76
C GLU A 221 2.20 -13.23 -11.72
N ILE A 222 2.80 -14.37 -12.05
CA ILE A 222 2.19 -15.39 -12.90
C ILE A 222 1.36 -16.30 -12.00
N ILE A 223 0.05 -16.05 -11.93
CA ILE A 223 -0.90 -16.91 -11.21
C ILE A 223 -1.08 -18.21 -12.01
N VAL A 224 -0.46 -19.31 -11.59
CA VAL A 224 -0.83 -20.63 -12.11
C VAL A 224 -2.09 -21.08 -11.37
N HIS A 225 -3.22 -21.08 -12.09
CA HIS A 225 -4.54 -21.49 -11.61
C HIS A 225 -4.54 -22.94 -11.11
N VAL A 226 -4.99 -23.19 -9.89
CA VAL A 226 -5.56 -24.48 -9.49
C VAL A 226 -6.84 -24.23 -8.69
N ASP A 227 -7.98 -24.62 -9.27
CA ASP A 227 -9.27 -24.57 -8.60
C ASP A 227 -9.31 -25.56 -7.43
N ILE A 228 -9.74 -25.11 -6.25
CA ILE A 228 -10.31 -25.98 -5.23
C ILE A 228 -11.58 -25.31 -4.66
N ILE A 229 -12.72 -25.93 -4.93
CA ILE A 229 -14.04 -25.63 -4.36
C ILE A 229 -14.15 -26.28 -2.99
N LEU A 230 -14.50 -25.54 -1.94
CA LEU A 230 -15.21 -26.06 -0.76
C LEU A 230 -16.14 -24.99 -0.15
N SER A 231 -17.31 -25.44 0.32
CA SER A 231 -18.43 -24.63 0.80
C SER A 231 -18.66 -24.70 2.32
N MET A 232 -19.36 -23.67 2.81
CA MET A 232 -20.26 -23.56 3.98
C MET A 232 -19.78 -22.89 5.28
N GLU A 233 -20.53 -21.82 5.58
CA GLU A 233 -21.21 -21.40 6.82
C GLU A 233 -20.48 -20.78 8.03
N GLU A 234 -21.18 -19.74 8.52
CA GLU A 234 -21.11 -18.97 9.77
C GLU A 234 -20.10 -17.84 9.95
N SER A 235 -20.66 -16.71 10.39
CA SER A 235 -20.17 -15.35 10.35
C SER A 235 -19.79 -14.85 11.75
N VAL A 236 -18.49 -14.76 12.05
CA VAL A 236 -17.87 -13.85 13.03
C VAL A 236 -16.40 -13.64 12.61
N LEU A 237 -15.98 -12.42 12.24
CA LEU A 237 -14.57 -12.12 11.93
C LEU A 237 -13.85 -11.65 13.20
N VAL A 238 -13.16 -12.58 13.87
CA VAL A 238 -12.13 -12.28 14.87
C VAL A 238 -10.80 -12.82 14.33
N PHE A 239 -9.86 -11.93 14.01
CA PHE A 239 -8.49 -12.33 13.71
C PHE A 239 -7.76 -12.59 15.04
N GLN A 240 -7.75 -13.84 15.50
CA GLN A 240 -6.89 -14.28 16.59
C GLN A 240 -5.55 -14.76 16.04
N GLY A 241 -4.46 -14.14 16.48
CA GLY A 241 -3.10 -14.63 16.25
C GLY A 241 -2.90 -16.02 16.89
N ILE A 242 -2.23 -16.89 16.15
CA ILE A 242 -2.08 -18.34 16.39
C ILE A 242 -1.38 -18.60 17.74
N GLU A 243 -1.86 -19.62 18.48
CA GLU A 243 -1.32 -20.11 19.77
C GLU A 243 0.12 -20.65 19.70
#